data_AF-A0AAP5IDV1-F1
#
_entry.id   AF-A0AAP5IDV1-F1
#
_cell.length_a   1.000
_cell.length_b   1.000
_cell.length_c   1.000
_cell.angle_alpha   90.00
_cell.angle_beta   90.00
_cell.angle_gamma   90.00
#
_symmetry.space_group_name_H-M   'P 1'
#
loop_
_entity.id
_entity.type
_entity.pdbx_description
1 polymer ?
#
loop_
_entity_poly.entity_id
_entity_poly.type
_entity_poly.pdbx_seq_one_letter_code
_entity_poly.pdbx_strand_id
1 'polypeptide(L)'
;MPEQSKNLPDLRSDFDQGASVAMDPVNNTAIHRGGQGITTLNSYWLHQYCPVCSHTFRLGDTVEIANDGTVRHNSPLLPCSQTDVTKLDFSEQSSAFFMGLDTTCPPPKDMPIARLNASHHLLNPPLAGFQRHTCVVCSHTFRQNDRVVICPCSPHEPLCKIAVHRDIIHGLNCLEAWNPGFNGQRYCPVTSKKLDE
;
A
#
# COMPACT_ATOMS: atom_id res chain seq x y z
N MET A 1 -8.51 -22.59 -50.34
CA MET A 1 -8.06 -22.59 -48.94
C MET A 1 -8.91 -21.57 -48.21
N PRO A 2 -9.75 -21.95 -47.23
CA PRO A 2 -10.58 -20.98 -46.54
C PRO A 2 -9.71 -20.25 -45.52
N GLU A 3 -9.46 -18.96 -45.75
CA GLU A 3 -8.94 -18.06 -44.73
C GLU A 3 -9.93 -18.07 -43.57
N GLN A 4 -9.52 -18.66 -42.45
CA GLN A 4 -10.25 -18.58 -41.20
C GLN A 4 -10.27 -17.12 -40.77
N SER A 5 -11.40 -16.46 -41.03
CA SER A 5 -11.73 -15.16 -40.45
C SER A 5 -11.70 -15.32 -38.94
N LYS A 6 -10.59 -14.95 -38.29
CA LYS A 6 -10.57 -14.72 -36.85
C LYS A 6 -11.70 -13.72 -36.55
N ASN A 7 -12.64 -14.12 -35.72
CA ASN A 7 -13.78 -13.28 -35.37
C ASN A 7 -13.25 -11.98 -34.72
N LEU A 8 -13.75 -10.82 -35.14
CA LEU A 8 -13.36 -9.49 -34.62
C LEU A 8 -13.22 -9.36 -33.07
N PRO A 9 -14.06 -10.02 -32.24
CA PRO A 9 -13.89 -10.05 -30.78
C PRO A 9 -12.56 -10.67 -30.32
N ASP A 10 -12.06 -11.66 -31.05
CA ASP A 10 -10.80 -12.38 -30.79
C ASP A 10 -9.60 -11.45 -31.00
N LEU A 11 -9.64 -10.63 -32.06
CA LEU A 11 -8.58 -9.65 -32.36
C LEU A 11 -8.47 -8.52 -31.33
N ARG A 12 -9.61 -8.07 -30.78
CA ARG A 12 -9.61 -7.03 -29.75
C ARG A 12 -9.05 -7.58 -28.43
N SER A 13 -9.45 -8.79 -28.05
CA SER A 13 -8.90 -9.47 -26.88
C SER A 13 -7.38 -9.68 -27.02
N ASP A 14 -6.91 -10.14 -28.18
CA ASP A 14 -5.48 -10.32 -28.47
C ASP A 14 -4.70 -8.99 -28.39
N PHE A 15 -5.28 -7.89 -28.89
CA PHE A 15 -4.66 -6.56 -28.84
C PHE A 15 -4.58 -6.01 -27.41
N ASP A 16 -5.69 -6.05 -26.67
CA ASP A 16 -5.74 -5.58 -25.28
C ASP A 16 -4.79 -6.40 -24.39
N GLN A 17 -4.66 -7.69 -24.67
CA GLN A 17 -3.69 -8.57 -24.05
C GLN A 17 -2.24 -8.14 -24.38
N GLY A 18 -1.93 -7.91 -25.66
CA GLY A 18 -0.60 -7.45 -26.09
C GLY A 18 -0.21 -6.10 -25.48
N ALA A 19 -1.17 -5.17 -25.39
CA ALA A 19 -0.99 -3.87 -24.74
C ALA A 19 -0.66 -4.03 -23.25
N SER A 20 -1.40 -4.89 -22.54
CA SER A 20 -1.18 -5.13 -21.10
C SER A 20 0.23 -5.68 -20.82
N VAL A 21 0.74 -6.53 -21.71
CA VAL A 21 2.09 -7.13 -21.60
C VAL A 21 3.18 -6.10 -21.90
N ALA A 22 2.97 -5.25 -22.91
CA ALA A 22 3.91 -4.19 -23.24
C ALA A 22 4.04 -3.17 -22.09
N MET A 23 2.95 -2.94 -21.34
CA MET A 23 2.97 -2.05 -20.19
C MET A 23 3.75 -2.66 -19.03
N ASP A 24 3.52 -3.92 -18.66
CA ASP A 24 4.17 -4.57 -17.51
C ASP A 24 4.97 -5.83 -17.90
N PRO A 25 6.15 -5.66 -18.53
CA PRO A 25 6.94 -6.79 -19.03
C PRO A 25 7.47 -7.70 -17.91
N VAL A 26 7.61 -7.18 -16.68
CA VAL A 26 8.09 -7.94 -15.52
C VAL A 26 7.11 -9.06 -15.16
N ASN A 27 5.81 -8.80 -15.30
CA ASN A 27 4.75 -9.75 -14.96
C ASN A 27 4.17 -10.47 -16.19
N ASN A 28 4.80 -10.39 -17.36
CA ASN A 28 4.23 -10.87 -18.63
C ASN A 28 3.65 -12.30 -18.55
N THR A 29 4.39 -13.21 -17.94
CA THR A 29 4.08 -14.63 -17.88
C THR A 29 2.89 -14.86 -16.95
N ALA A 30 2.89 -14.17 -15.80
CA ALA A 30 1.81 -14.23 -14.82
C ALA A 30 0.52 -13.57 -15.35
N ILE A 31 0.63 -12.48 -16.10
CA ILE A 31 -0.51 -11.82 -16.77
C ILE A 31 -1.13 -12.74 -17.83
N HIS A 32 -0.33 -13.56 -18.52
CA HIS A 32 -0.84 -14.45 -19.57
C HIS A 32 -1.38 -15.79 -19.07
N ARG A 33 -0.75 -16.38 -18.07
CA ARG A 33 -0.98 -17.78 -17.68
C ARG A 33 -1.45 -17.93 -16.24
N GLY A 34 -1.69 -16.81 -15.56
CA GLY A 34 -1.76 -16.77 -14.12
C GLY A 34 -0.43 -17.10 -13.46
N GLY A 35 -0.41 -17.04 -12.12
CA GLY A 35 0.74 -17.38 -11.30
C GLY A 35 1.25 -16.21 -10.46
N GLN A 36 2.51 -16.30 -10.03
CA GLN A 36 3.10 -15.33 -9.11
C GLN A 36 3.70 -14.14 -9.88
N GLY A 37 3.55 -12.95 -9.29
CA GLY A 37 4.12 -11.71 -9.81
C GLY A 37 4.56 -10.76 -8.69
N ILE A 38 5.02 -9.58 -9.10
CA ILE A 38 5.37 -8.48 -8.20
C ILE A 38 4.76 -7.19 -8.72
N THR A 39 4.19 -6.38 -7.83
CA THR A 39 3.63 -5.08 -8.23
C THR A 39 4.76 -4.14 -8.64
N THR A 40 4.73 -3.66 -9.87
CA THR A 40 5.67 -2.68 -10.45
C THR A 40 4.99 -1.32 -10.63
N LEU A 41 5.74 -0.33 -11.12
CA LEU A 41 5.17 0.98 -11.49
C LEU A 41 4.21 0.90 -12.69
N ASN A 42 4.31 -0.16 -13.49
CA ASN A 42 3.48 -0.33 -14.68
C ASN A 42 2.33 -1.34 -14.47
N SER A 43 2.29 -1.99 -13.31
CA SER A 43 1.21 -2.91 -12.97
C SER A 43 -0.12 -2.16 -12.92
N TYR A 44 -1.09 -2.60 -13.71
CA TYR A 44 -2.42 -1.96 -13.76
C TYR A 44 -3.18 -2.03 -12.42
N TRP A 45 -2.78 -2.95 -11.53
CA TRP A 45 -3.33 -3.10 -10.19
C TRP A 45 -2.64 -2.23 -9.13
N LEU A 46 -1.58 -1.50 -9.46
CA LEU A 46 -0.95 -0.56 -8.53
C LEU A 46 -2.00 0.45 -8.02
N HIS A 47 -2.01 0.73 -6.72
CA HIS A 47 -3.04 1.53 -6.01
C HIS A 47 -4.46 0.94 -5.98
N GLN A 48 -4.75 -0.16 -6.70
CA GLN A 48 -6.04 -0.83 -6.62
C GLN A 48 -6.18 -1.62 -5.32
N TYR A 49 -7.42 -1.90 -4.92
CA TYR A 49 -7.73 -2.69 -3.73
C TYR A 49 -7.69 -4.19 -4.05
N CYS A 50 -6.99 -4.96 -3.23
CA CYS A 50 -7.07 -6.41 -3.26
C CYS A 50 -8.50 -6.86 -2.88
N PRO A 51 -9.17 -7.69 -3.70
CA PRO A 51 -10.55 -8.10 -3.45
C PRO A 51 -10.71 -8.97 -2.19
N VAL A 52 -9.61 -9.54 -1.68
CA VAL A 52 -9.63 -10.46 -0.53
C VAL A 52 -9.33 -9.75 0.79
N CYS A 53 -8.24 -8.98 0.90
CA CYS A 53 -7.88 -8.30 2.16
C CYS A 53 -8.27 -6.82 2.19
N SER A 54 -8.71 -6.26 1.07
CA SER A 54 -8.97 -4.84 0.88
C SER A 54 -7.76 -3.91 1.13
N HIS A 55 -6.53 -4.42 1.19
CA HIS A 55 -5.37 -3.53 1.15
C HIS A 55 -5.11 -3.07 -0.28
N THR A 56 -4.59 -1.86 -0.46
CA THR A 56 -4.10 -1.41 -1.76
C THR A 56 -2.80 -2.12 -2.12
N PHE A 57 -2.58 -2.44 -3.39
CA PHE A 57 -1.28 -2.91 -3.88
C PHE A 57 -0.24 -1.77 -3.89
N ARG A 58 0.95 -2.06 -3.37
CA ARG A 58 2.12 -1.18 -3.29
C ARG A 58 3.23 -1.72 -4.18
N LEU A 59 4.13 -0.83 -4.62
CA LEU A 59 5.35 -1.23 -5.31
C LEU A 59 6.11 -2.29 -4.51
N GLY A 60 6.50 -3.38 -5.16
CA GLY A 60 7.24 -4.49 -4.54
C GLY A 60 6.37 -5.54 -3.87
N ASP A 61 5.04 -5.35 -3.77
CA ASP A 61 4.17 -6.38 -3.22
C ASP A 61 4.18 -7.63 -4.10
N THR A 62 4.42 -8.79 -3.48
CA THR A 62 4.22 -10.09 -4.11
C THR A 62 2.73 -10.35 -4.32
N VAL A 63 2.36 -10.81 -5.51
CA VAL A 63 0.98 -11.06 -5.90
C VAL A 63 0.81 -12.42 -6.54
N GLU A 64 -0.43 -12.88 -6.55
CA GLU A 64 -0.89 -14.00 -7.37
C GLU A 64 -1.96 -13.48 -8.32
N ILE A 65 -1.78 -13.77 -9.61
CA ILE A 65 -2.67 -13.40 -10.70
C ILE A 65 -3.41 -14.68 -11.11
N ALA A 66 -4.73 -14.66 -11.02
CA ALA A 66 -5.57 -15.76 -11.49
C ALA A 66 -5.70 -15.75 -13.02
N ASN A 67 -6.17 -16.86 -13.61
CA ASN A 67 -6.35 -16.98 -15.06
C ASN A 67 -7.38 -15.99 -15.64
N ASP A 68 -8.29 -15.49 -14.80
CA ASP A 68 -9.27 -14.46 -15.17
C ASP A 68 -8.73 -13.03 -15.03
N GLY A 69 -7.45 -12.88 -14.68
CA GLY A 69 -6.80 -11.60 -14.44
C GLY A 69 -6.98 -11.05 -13.03
N THR A 70 -7.74 -11.71 -12.15
CA THR A 70 -7.90 -11.24 -10.76
C THR A 70 -6.55 -11.27 -10.03
N VAL A 71 -6.17 -10.14 -9.44
CA VAL A 71 -4.91 -10.02 -8.66
C VAL A 71 -5.22 -10.03 -7.17
N ARG A 72 -4.46 -10.82 -6.40
CA ARG A 72 -4.48 -10.82 -4.92
C ARG A 72 -3.06 -10.75 -4.36
N HIS A 73 -2.86 -10.23 -3.15
CA HIS A 73 -1.52 -10.28 -2.54
C HIS A 73 -1.16 -11.73 -2.19
N ASN A 74 0.09 -12.06 -2.42
CA ASN A 74 0.74 -13.30 -2.03
C ASN A 74 1.83 -13.00 -1.01
N SER A 75 1.45 -12.41 0.12
CA SER A 75 2.37 -12.02 1.19
C SER A 75 1.90 -12.58 2.52
N PRO A 76 2.74 -13.36 3.23
CA PRO A 76 2.35 -13.97 4.50
C PRO A 76 2.02 -12.93 5.57
N LEU A 77 2.39 -11.67 5.39
CA LEU A 77 2.04 -10.58 6.31
C LEU A 77 0.62 -10.06 6.12
N LEU A 78 -0.10 -10.52 5.09
CA LEU A 78 -1.44 -10.07 4.76
C LEU A 78 -2.44 -11.23 4.87
N PRO A 79 -3.67 -10.97 5.37
CA PRO A 79 -4.68 -12.01 5.56
C PRO A 79 -5.07 -12.77 4.29
N CYS A 80 -4.90 -12.17 3.10
CA CYS A 80 -5.36 -12.76 1.84
C CYS A 80 -4.48 -13.89 1.30
N SER A 81 -3.27 -14.09 1.83
CA SER A 81 -2.42 -15.23 1.45
C SER A 81 -2.35 -16.30 2.53
N GLN A 82 -2.96 -16.08 3.70
CA GLN A 82 -2.95 -17.03 4.81
C GLN A 82 -4.17 -17.95 4.72
N THR A 83 -3.94 -19.25 4.66
CA THR A 83 -4.98 -20.27 4.81
C THR A 83 -5.35 -20.53 6.27
N ASP A 84 -4.53 -20.10 7.24
CA ASP A 84 -4.79 -20.20 8.67
C ASP A 84 -4.55 -18.85 9.36
N VAL A 85 -5.59 -18.30 9.97
CA VAL A 85 -5.64 -16.96 10.60
C VAL A 85 -5.01 -16.95 12.01
N THR A 86 -4.29 -18.00 12.38
CA THR A 86 -3.65 -18.10 13.69
C THR A 86 -2.38 -17.25 13.72
N LYS A 87 -2.56 -16.01 14.20
CA LYS A 87 -1.56 -15.05 14.69
C LYS A 87 -0.27 -14.94 13.84
N LEU A 88 -0.16 -13.81 13.15
CA LEU A 88 1.13 -13.20 12.85
C LEU A 88 1.81 -12.82 14.17
N ASP A 89 2.35 -13.81 14.89
CA ASP A 89 3.18 -13.57 16.06
C ASP A 89 4.49 -13.00 15.56
N PHE A 90 4.61 -11.70 15.80
CA PHE A 90 5.80 -10.93 15.49
C PHE A 90 6.92 -11.38 16.42
N SER A 91 8.05 -11.81 15.85
CA SER A 91 9.17 -12.27 16.67
C SER A 91 9.81 -11.10 17.41
N GLU A 92 10.44 -11.39 18.56
CA GLU A 92 11.25 -10.40 19.29
C GLU A 92 12.32 -9.75 18.39
N GLN A 93 12.83 -10.50 17.42
CA GLN A 93 13.81 -10.03 16.45
C GLN A 93 13.27 -8.91 15.55
N SER A 94 12.03 -9.04 15.08
CA SER A 94 11.42 -8.00 14.26
C SER A 94 11.15 -6.73 15.08
N SER A 95 10.71 -6.87 16.33
CA SER A 95 10.58 -5.71 17.23
C SER A 95 11.92 -5.01 17.45
N ALA A 96 12.98 -5.76 17.74
CA ALA A 96 14.33 -5.21 17.91
C ALA A 96 14.85 -4.50 16.65
N PHE A 97 14.59 -5.06 15.47
CA PHE A 97 14.93 -4.45 14.20
C PHE A 97 14.25 -3.08 14.01
N PHE A 98 12.93 -3.01 14.23
CA PHE A 98 12.20 -1.76 14.09
C PHE A 98 12.62 -0.70 15.11
N MET A 99 12.91 -1.11 16.36
CA MET A 99 13.49 -0.20 17.37
C MET A 99 14.83 0.36 16.93
N GLY A 100 15.72 -0.48 16.37
CA GLY A 100 16.99 -0.04 15.82
C GLY A 100 16.81 0.98 14.68
N LEU A 101 15.90 0.69 13.74
CA LEU A 101 15.59 1.59 12.64
C LEU A 101 15.02 2.94 13.12
N ASP A 102 14.10 2.90 14.08
CA ASP A 102 13.49 4.12 14.63
C ASP A 102 14.54 4.98 15.36
N THR A 103 15.57 4.36 15.93
CA THR A 103 16.72 5.03 16.55
C THR A 103 17.64 5.69 15.52
N THR A 104 17.94 5.01 14.40
CA THR A 104 18.82 5.55 13.35
C THR A 104 18.14 6.60 12.47
N CYS A 105 16.81 6.58 12.41
CA CYS A 105 16.01 7.52 11.62
C CYS A 105 14.96 8.21 12.50
N PRO A 106 15.39 9.09 13.42
CA PRO A 106 14.49 9.68 14.40
C PRO A 106 13.36 10.49 13.73
N PRO A 107 12.20 10.64 14.40
CA PRO A 107 11.15 11.56 13.99
C PRO A 107 11.67 13.01 13.98
N PRO A 108 11.14 13.89 13.12
CA PRO A 108 11.28 15.32 13.32
C PRO A 108 10.75 15.68 14.72
N LYS A 109 11.38 16.67 15.37
CA LYS A 109 11.02 17.11 16.72
C LYS A 109 9.52 17.44 16.80
N ASP A 110 8.82 17.11 17.89
CA ASP A 110 7.42 17.51 18.12
C ASP A 110 6.40 16.95 17.10
N MET A 111 6.71 15.84 16.43
CA MET A 111 5.80 15.18 15.51
C MET A 111 5.38 13.81 16.06
N PRO A 112 4.06 13.54 16.22
CA PRO A 112 3.60 12.26 16.75
C PRO A 112 3.70 11.19 15.67
N ILE A 113 4.84 10.50 15.67
CA ILE A 113 5.09 9.35 14.82
C ILE A 113 4.72 8.08 15.58
N ALA A 114 3.95 7.22 14.94
CA ALA A 114 3.55 5.93 15.47
C ALA A 114 3.93 4.81 14.48
N ARG A 115 4.34 3.66 15.03
CA ARG A 115 4.39 2.41 14.29
C ARG A 115 3.12 1.63 14.60
N LEU A 116 2.37 1.25 13.57
CA LEU A 116 1.05 0.68 13.74
C LEU A 116 1.14 -0.77 14.23
N ASN A 117 0.73 -1.03 15.47
CA ASN A 117 0.55 -2.40 15.96
C ASN A 117 -0.81 -2.97 15.54
N ALA A 118 -1.02 -4.27 15.71
CA ALA A 118 -2.24 -4.97 15.28
C ALA A 118 -3.54 -4.43 15.90
N SER A 119 -3.48 -3.78 17.08
CA SER A 119 -4.64 -3.20 17.76
C SER A 119 -4.83 -1.71 17.48
N HIS A 120 -4.02 -1.12 16.59
CA HIS A 120 -4.10 0.31 16.31
C HIS A 120 -5.37 0.65 15.52
N HIS A 121 -6.13 1.66 15.96
CA HIS A 121 -7.42 2.05 15.37
C HIS A 121 -7.39 2.40 13.87
N LEU A 122 -6.23 2.79 13.34
CA LEU A 122 -6.04 3.03 11.90
C LEU A 122 -6.04 1.73 11.07
N LEU A 123 -5.81 0.59 11.70
CA LEU A 123 -5.92 -0.72 11.08
C LEU A 123 -7.37 -1.20 11.21
N ASN A 124 -8.24 -0.72 10.31
CA ASN A 124 -9.58 -1.29 10.20
C ASN A 124 -9.49 -2.78 9.83
N PRO A 125 -10.47 -3.60 10.26
CA PRO A 125 -10.41 -5.03 10.07
C PRO A 125 -10.30 -5.42 8.58
N PRO A 126 -9.78 -6.62 8.28
CA PRO A 126 -9.87 -7.21 6.96
C PRO A 126 -11.32 -7.14 6.46
N LEU A 127 -11.53 -6.77 5.19
CA LEU A 127 -12.86 -6.61 4.53
C LEU A 127 -13.60 -5.29 4.78
N ALA A 128 -13.00 -4.31 5.45
CA ALA A 128 -13.63 -2.99 5.61
C ALA A 128 -13.75 -2.19 4.28
N GLY A 129 -13.20 -2.69 3.16
CA GLY A 129 -13.30 -2.04 1.85
C GLY A 129 -12.86 -0.57 1.89
N PHE A 130 -13.71 0.33 1.36
CA PHE A 130 -13.52 1.79 1.40
C PHE A 130 -13.48 2.40 2.80
N GLN A 131 -13.81 1.64 3.85
CA GLN A 131 -13.69 2.12 5.22
C GLN A 131 -12.26 2.03 5.75
N ARG A 132 -11.32 1.37 5.04
CA ARG A 132 -9.92 1.35 5.49
C ARG A 132 -9.32 2.74 5.45
N HIS A 133 -8.60 3.09 6.52
CA HIS A 133 -7.83 4.32 6.55
C HIS A 133 -6.68 4.25 5.54
N THR A 134 -6.51 5.33 4.80
CA THR A 134 -5.47 5.51 3.79
C THR A 134 -4.60 6.72 4.12
N CYS A 135 -3.38 6.70 3.64
CA CYS A 135 -2.52 7.87 3.65
C CYS A 135 -3.09 8.94 2.71
N VAL A 136 -3.27 10.16 3.21
CA VAL A 136 -3.83 11.27 2.41
C VAL A 136 -2.95 11.68 1.22
N VAL A 137 -1.67 11.29 1.23
CA VAL A 137 -0.70 11.66 0.17
C VAL A 137 -0.63 10.59 -0.92
N CYS A 138 -0.38 9.32 -0.57
CA CYS A 138 -0.21 8.25 -1.56
C CYS A 138 -1.44 7.37 -1.77
N SER A 139 -2.51 7.60 -1.00
CA SER A 139 -3.75 6.81 -1.00
C SER A 139 -3.60 5.33 -0.66
N HIS A 140 -2.40 4.85 -0.27
CA HIS A 140 -2.24 3.48 0.19
C HIS A 140 -2.91 3.26 1.54
N THR A 141 -3.59 2.12 1.69
CA THR A 141 -4.14 1.69 2.99
C THR A 141 -3.03 1.47 3.99
N PHE A 142 -3.28 1.78 5.26
CA PHE A 142 -2.35 1.44 6.33
C PHE A 142 -2.31 -0.07 6.60
N ARG A 143 -1.11 -0.58 6.88
CA ARG A 143 -0.82 -1.97 7.25
C ARG A 143 -0.14 -2.00 8.62
N GLN A 144 -0.16 -3.18 9.24
CA GLN A 144 0.61 -3.41 10.46
C GLN A 144 2.10 -3.11 10.19
N ASN A 145 2.73 -2.47 11.16
CA ASN A 145 4.10 -1.98 11.18
C ASN A 145 4.42 -0.82 10.24
N ASP A 146 3.45 -0.32 9.47
CA ASP A 146 3.64 0.96 8.80
C ASP A 146 4.04 2.01 9.84
N ARG A 147 5.06 2.79 9.50
CA ARG A 147 5.42 3.97 10.28
C ARG A 147 4.66 5.17 9.71
N VAL A 148 3.89 5.84 10.55
CA VAL A 148 3.00 6.93 10.13
C VAL A 148 3.12 8.13 11.05
N VAL A 149 2.86 9.29 10.50
CA VAL A 149 2.62 10.52 11.27
C VAL A 149 1.13 10.71 11.38
N ILE A 150 0.61 10.79 12.60
CA ILE A 150 -0.77 11.16 12.85
C ILE A 150 -0.83 12.68 12.95
N CYS A 151 -1.73 13.35 12.24
CA CYS A 151 -1.74 14.80 12.25
C CYS A 151 -2.01 15.36 13.67
N PRO A 152 -1.15 16.24 14.22
CA PRO A 152 -1.29 16.78 15.57
C PRO A 152 -2.27 17.97 15.65
N CYS A 153 -3.08 18.22 14.61
CA CYS A 153 -3.97 19.37 14.47
C CYS A 153 -4.87 19.66 15.70
N SER A 154 -5.13 18.64 16.51
CA SER A 154 -5.75 18.72 17.83
C SER A 154 -5.30 17.51 18.68
N PRO A 155 -4.39 17.69 19.65
CA PRO A 155 -3.81 16.57 20.41
C PRO A 155 -4.78 15.92 21.40
N HIS A 156 -5.79 16.66 21.86
CA HIS A 156 -6.79 16.16 22.82
C HIS A 156 -8.04 15.59 22.17
N GLU A 157 -8.38 16.06 20.96
CA GLU A 157 -9.49 15.56 20.15
C GLU A 157 -9.09 15.62 18.69
N PRO A 158 -8.41 14.61 18.12
CA PRO A 158 -7.90 14.68 16.76
C PRO A 158 -9.07 14.71 15.77
N LEU A 159 -9.58 15.92 15.49
CA LEU A 159 -10.68 16.17 14.55
C LEU A 159 -10.35 15.62 13.18
N CYS A 160 -9.06 15.67 12.82
CA CYS A 160 -8.64 15.40 11.47
C CYS A 160 -8.29 13.91 11.27
N LYS A 161 -7.99 13.08 12.31
CA LYS A 161 -7.63 11.62 12.27
C LYS A 161 -6.75 11.16 11.09
N ILE A 162 -6.09 12.08 10.40
CA ILE A 162 -5.31 11.80 9.20
C ILE A 162 -4.00 11.21 9.64
N ALA A 163 -3.55 10.21 8.89
CA ALA A 163 -2.20 9.74 8.95
C ALA A 163 -1.50 9.89 7.60
N VAL A 164 -0.19 10.06 7.65
CA VAL A 164 0.70 10.15 6.48
C VAL A 164 1.80 9.12 6.66
N HIS A 165 2.12 8.35 5.62
CA HIS A 165 3.24 7.41 5.69
C HIS A 165 4.58 8.13 5.86
N ARG A 166 5.42 7.53 6.70
CA ARG A 166 6.84 7.84 6.82
C ARG A 166 7.60 6.52 7.05
N ASP A 167 7.45 5.61 6.11
CA ASP A 167 7.96 4.25 6.20
C ASP A 167 9.05 4.01 5.15
N ILE A 168 10.29 4.21 5.58
CA ILE A 168 11.49 4.11 4.74
C ILE A 168 11.70 2.69 4.21
N ILE A 169 11.31 1.66 4.97
CA ILE A 169 11.49 0.25 4.56
C ILE A 169 10.70 -0.03 3.29
N HIS A 170 9.48 0.50 3.22
CA HIS A 170 8.59 0.31 2.08
C HIS A 170 8.67 1.46 1.07
N GLY A 171 9.63 2.38 1.21
CA GLY A 171 9.77 3.55 0.35
C GLY A 171 8.62 4.57 0.43
N LEU A 172 7.80 4.51 1.49
CA LEU A 172 6.63 5.37 1.67
C LEU A 172 7.00 6.64 2.47
N ASN A 173 7.77 7.53 1.84
CA ASN A 173 8.27 8.78 2.43
C ASN A 173 7.30 9.95 2.18
N CYS A 174 6.02 9.72 2.40
CA CYS A 174 4.96 10.67 2.04
C CYS A 174 4.99 11.95 2.85
N LEU A 175 5.45 11.88 4.10
CA LEU A 175 5.64 13.06 4.94
C LEU A 175 6.62 14.05 4.29
N GLU A 176 7.78 13.56 3.88
CA GLU A 176 8.83 14.36 3.26
C GLU A 176 8.37 14.90 1.90
N ALA A 177 7.61 14.13 1.11
CA ALA A 177 7.05 14.61 -0.15
C ALA A 177 6.01 15.74 0.06
N TRP A 178 5.18 15.63 1.09
CA TRP A 178 4.15 16.61 1.40
C TRP A 178 4.71 17.87 2.06
N ASN A 179 5.72 17.73 2.92
CA ASN A 179 6.38 18.86 3.57
C ASN A 179 7.89 18.85 3.29
N PRO A 180 8.30 19.14 2.03
CA PRO A 180 9.68 18.94 1.55
C PRO A 180 10.69 19.94 2.11
N GLY A 181 10.21 21.03 2.71
CA GLY A 181 11.04 22.01 3.39
C GLY A 181 10.55 22.13 4.82
N PHE A 182 11.15 21.37 5.73
CA PHE A 182 11.06 21.59 7.17
C PHE A 182 11.72 22.95 7.57
N ASN A 183 11.32 24.03 6.90
CA ASN A 183 11.74 25.41 7.10
C ASN A 183 10.98 26.05 8.27
N GLY A 184 10.60 25.24 9.27
CA GLY A 184 9.89 25.69 10.48
C GLY A 184 8.41 26.04 10.30
N GLN A 185 7.76 25.63 9.20
CA GLN A 185 6.31 25.77 9.04
C GLN A 185 5.68 24.42 8.73
N ARG A 186 4.88 23.92 9.67
CA ARG A 186 4.12 22.69 9.51
C ARG A 186 2.68 23.05 9.21
N TYR A 187 2.10 22.48 8.16
CA TYR A 187 0.67 22.63 7.87
C TYR A 187 -0.04 21.31 8.12
N CYS A 188 -1.36 21.29 8.24
CA CYS A 188 -2.17 20.07 8.17
C CYS A 188 -2.49 19.78 6.71
N PRO A 189 -2.37 18.53 6.21
CA PRO A 189 -2.61 18.23 4.79
C PRO A 189 -4.09 18.37 4.38
N VAL A 190 -5.02 18.38 5.35
CA VAL A 190 -6.46 18.44 5.08
C VAL A 190 -7.06 19.80 5.42
N THR A 191 -6.65 20.41 6.53
CA THR A 191 -7.21 21.69 6.96
C THR A 191 -6.36 22.89 6.55
N SER A 192 -5.15 22.66 6.04
CA SER A 192 -4.14 23.69 5.78
C SER A 192 -3.78 24.55 7.01
N LYS A 193 -4.23 24.18 8.22
CA LYS A 193 -3.91 24.87 9.47
C LYS A 193 -2.42 24.69 9.79
N LYS A 194 -1.76 25.75 10.24
CA LYS A 194 -0.39 25.66 10.77
C LYS A 194 -0.38 24.86 12.08
N LEU A 195 0.59 23.95 12.24
CA LEU A 195 0.70 23.03 13.40
C LEU A 195 1.58 23.59 14.53
N ASP A 196 2.16 24.79 14.36
CA ASP A 196 3.10 25.43 15.29
C ASP A 196 2.50 26.69 15.98
N GLU A 197 1.17 26.79 16.06
CA GLU A 197 0.43 27.81 16.83
C GLU A 197 -0.18 27.26 18.11
#